data_AF-A0AAJ6EH35-F1
#
_entry.id   AF-A0AAJ6EH35-F1
#
_cell.length_a   1.000
_cell.length_b   1.000
_cell.length_c   1.000
_cell.angle_alpha   90.00
_cell.angle_beta   90.00
_cell.angle_gamma   90.00
#
_symmetry.space_group_name_H-M   'P 1'
#
loop_
_entity.id
_entity.type
_entity.pdbx_description
1 polymer ?
#
loop_
_entity_poly.entity_id
_entity_poly.type
_entity_poly.pdbx_seq_one_letter_code
_entity_poly.pdbx_strand_id
1 'polypeptide(L)'
;MGQAAAQPASASCTSSPSAAGTQMWRCDNGITIIAENGARFELKDANRDGRIDSVELSSKALLIEVPKKRGGNPFKVLTPQAIAAVRGTKWAVDVADAKTSVFVADGRVGVSRRARGRGVVLEPGEGVDVETSTGTLEVKRWGQPRIDALMARLGQ
;
A
#
# COMPACT_ATOMS: atom_id res chain seq x y z
N MET A 1 12.17 6.95 -36.10
CA MET A 1 10.95 7.25 -35.32
C MET A 1 10.78 6.15 -34.29
N GLY A 2 11.21 6.40 -33.04
CA GLY A 2 11.27 5.38 -31.99
C GLY A 2 9.89 5.07 -31.45
N GLN A 3 9.44 3.83 -31.61
CA GLN A 3 8.22 3.34 -30.96
C GLN A 3 8.56 3.10 -29.49
N ALA A 4 7.94 3.86 -28.59
CA ALA A 4 7.94 3.54 -27.18
C ALA A 4 7.16 2.23 -27.01
N ALA A 5 7.88 1.15 -26.72
CA ALA A 5 7.26 -0.12 -26.37
C ALA A 5 6.46 0.10 -25.09
N ALA A 6 5.13 0.11 -25.22
CA ALA A 6 4.24 -0.10 -24.10
C ALA A 6 4.66 -1.42 -23.44
N GLN A 7 5.13 -1.35 -22.20
CA GLN A 7 5.47 -2.53 -21.43
C GLN A 7 4.24 -3.45 -21.44
N PRO A 8 4.39 -4.77 -21.63
CA PRO A 8 3.24 -5.67 -21.55
C PRO A 8 2.58 -5.43 -20.20
N ALA A 9 1.29 -5.10 -20.23
CA ALA A 9 0.46 -5.14 -19.04
C ALA A 9 0.72 -6.51 -18.40
N SER A 10 1.32 -6.55 -17.22
CA SER A 10 1.17 -7.70 -16.36
C SER A 10 -0.34 -7.91 -16.26
N ALA A 11 -0.83 -9.00 -16.84
CA ALA A 11 -2.12 -9.11 -17.52
C ALA A 11 -3.39 -9.02 -16.64
N SER A 12 -3.35 -8.25 -15.56
CA SER A 12 -4.47 -8.05 -14.64
C SER A 12 -4.53 -6.65 -14.01
N CYS A 13 -3.66 -5.70 -14.39
CA CYS A 13 -3.85 -4.28 -14.07
C CYS A 13 -3.52 -3.35 -15.24
N THR A 14 -4.31 -2.29 -15.37
CA THR A 14 -4.05 -1.18 -16.29
C THR A 14 -3.61 0.06 -15.50
N SER A 15 -2.51 0.68 -15.92
CA SER A 15 -2.06 1.96 -15.37
C SER A 15 -2.63 3.14 -16.14
N SER A 16 -2.89 4.23 -15.43
CA SER A 16 -3.34 5.51 -15.99
C SER A 16 -2.83 6.67 -15.15
N PRO A 17 -2.49 7.83 -15.74
CA PRO A 17 -2.21 9.04 -14.97
C PRO A 17 -3.41 9.44 -14.10
N SER A 18 -3.13 10.09 -12.97
CA SER A 18 -4.12 10.57 -12.00
C SER A 18 -3.76 11.97 -11.49
N ALA A 19 -4.56 12.54 -10.60
CA ALA A 19 -4.37 13.88 -10.02
C ALA A 19 -2.99 14.04 -9.37
N ALA A 20 -2.52 15.29 -9.26
CA ALA A 20 -1.24 15.64 -8.62
C ALA A 20 -0.01 14.90 -9.18
N GLY A 21 -0.04 14.47 -10.45
CA GLY A 21 1.07 13.74 -11.07
C GLY A 21 1.26 12.32 -10.54
N THR A 22 0.26 11.78 -9.83
CA THR A 22 0.20 10.39 -9.39
C THR A 22 -0.11 9.47 -10.56
N GLN A 23 0.12 8.18 -10.35
CA GLN A 23 -0.30 7.14 -11.28
C GLN A 23 -1.26 6.18 -10.56
N MET A 24 -2.33 5.78 -11.25
CA MET A 24 -3.34 4.87 -10.74
C MET A 24 -3.31 3.57 -11.53
N TRP A 25 -3.28 2.44 -10.82
CA TRP A 25 -3.47 1.11 -11.35
C TRP A 25 -4.85 0.60 -10.95
N ARG A 26 -5.62 0.15 -11.94
CA ARG A 26 -6.88 -0.55 -11.74
C ARG A 26 -6.70 -1.99 -12.17
N CYS A 27 -7.01 -2.92 -11.27
CA CYS A 27 -6.83 -4.34 -11.50
C CYS A 27 -8.17 -5.06 -11.65
N ASP A 28 -8.19 -6.14 -12.44
CA ASP A 28 -9.42 -6.87 -12.79
C ASP A 28 -10.14 -7.47 -11.58
N ASN A 29 -9.40 -7.68 -10.49
CA ASN A 29 -9.93 -8.19 -9.22
C ASN A 29 -10.56 -7.08 -8.34
N GLY A 30 -10.71 -5.87 -8.88
CA GLY A 30 -11.31 -4.69 -8.25
C GLY A 30 -10.35 -3.87 -7.38
N ILE A 31 -9.07 -4.25 -7.32
CA ILE A 31 -8.06 -3.52 -6.55
C ILE A 31 -7.69 -2.24 -7.28
N THR A 32 -7.61 -1.13 -6.54
CA THR A 32 -7.09 0.14 -7.02
C THR A 32 -5.85 0.53 -6.22
N ILE A 33 -4.81 0.98 -6.91
CA ILE A 33 -3.57 1.45 -6.30
C ILE A 33 -3.26 2.82 -6.88
N ILE A 34 -3.09 3.84 -6.04
CA ILE A 34 -2.56 5.15 -6.44
C ILE A 34 -1.16 5.26 -5.89
N ALA A 35 -0.18 5.54 -6.75
CA ALA A 35 1.19 5.77 -6.34
C ALA A 35 1.55 7.25 -6.41
N GLU A 36 2.21 7.72 -5.37
CA GLU A 36 2.87 9.03 -5.37
C GLU A 36 3.84 9.14 -6.54
N ASN A 37 4.00 10.35 -7.07
CA ASN A 37 5.00 10.63 -8.08
C ASN A 37 6.41 10.16 -7.63
N GLY A 38 7.06 9.33 -8.45
CA GLY A 38 8.39 8.79 -8.16
C GLY A 38 8.42 7.63 -7.16
N ALA A 39 7.27 7.08 -6.75
CA ALA A 39 7.24 5.87 -5.94
C ALA A 39 7.88 4.67 -6.63
N ARG A 40 8.57 3.82 -5.86
CA ARG A 40 9.24 2.62 -6.36
C ARG A 40 8.61 1.38 -5.74
N PHE A 41 7.91 0.62 -6.57
CA PHE A 41 7.21 -0.56 -6.12
C PHE A 41 7.08 -1.61 -7.22
N GLU A 42 6.79 -2.84 -6.82
CA GLU A 42 6.52 -3.97 -7.70
C GLU A 42 5.19 -4.61 -7.33
N LEU A 43 4.34 -4.81 -8.34
CA LEU A 43 3.12 -5.60 -8.24
C LEU A 43 3.47 -7.09 -8.30
N LYS A 44 2.96 -7.89 -7.36
CA LYS A 44 3.28 -9.32 -7.24
C LYS A 44 2.02 -10.18 -7.16
N ASP A 45 2.00 -11.21 -7.98
CA ASP A 45 1.13 -12.36 -7.85
C ASP A 45 1.91 -13.46 -7.11
N ALA A 46 1.86 -13.44 -5.78
CA ALA A 46 2.66 -14.32 -4.95
C ALA A 46 2.16 -15.77 -4.99
N ASN A 47 0.87 -15.97 -5.22
CA ASN A 47 0.26 -17.29 -5.28
C ASN A 47 0.21 -17.90 -6.71
N ARG A 48 0.54 -17.11 -7.74
CA ARG A 48 0.59 -17.47 -9.17
C ARG A 48 -0.79 -17.84 -9.75
N ASP A 49 -1.84 -17.14 -9.36
CA ASP A 49 -3.22 -17.31 -9.87
C ASP A 49 -3.58 -16.35 -11.02
N GLY A 50 -2.63 -15.53 -11.48
CA GLY A 50 -2.80 -14.51 -12.51
C GLY A 50 -3.30 -13.17 -11.96
N ARG A 51 -3.52 -13.04 -10.64
CA ARG A 51 -4.01 -11.82 -10.00
C ARG A 51 -3.04 -11.35 -8.95
N ILE A 52 -2.85 -10.04 -8.92
CA ILE A 52 -2.04 -9.39 -7.90
C ILE A 52 -2.67 -9.58 -6.53
N ASP A 53 -1.88 -10.09 -5.59
CA ASP A 53 -2.23 -10.24 -4.18
C ASP A 53 -1.25 -9.53 -3.24
N SER A 54 -0.19 -8.95 -3.81
CA SER A 54 0.80 -8.21 -3.04
C SER A 54 1.49 -7.10 -3.81
N VAL A 55 2.04 -6.15 -3.06
CA VAL A 55 2.92 -5.09 -3.56
C VAL A 55 4.17 -5.07 -2.71
N GLU A 56 5.35 -5.00 -3.34
CA GLU A 56 6.58 -4.67 -2.65
C GLU A 56 6.89 -3.19 -2.88
N LEU A 57 6.82 -2.38 -1.83
CA LEU A 57 7.06 -0.94 -1.86
C LEU A 57 8.39 -0.62 -1.18
N SER A 58 9.26 0.12 -1.88
CA SER A 58 10.61 0.45 -1.38
C SER A 58 10.83 1.93 -1.09
N SER A 59 10.03 2.82 -1.67
CA SER A 59 10.11 4.26 -1.40
C SER A 59 8.81 4.98 -1.77
N LYS A 60 8.51 6.06 -1.03
CA LYS A 60 7.33 6.93 -1.18
C LYS A 60 6.02 6.24 -0.79
N ALA A 61 4.90 6.87 -1.13
CA ALA A 61 3.59 6.44 -0.70
C ALA A 61 2.76 5.74 -1.78
N LEU A 62 1.92 4.81 -1.32
CA LEU A 62 0.81 4.20 -2.05
C LEU A 62 -0.49 4.39 -1.26
N LEU A 63 -1.59 4.69 -1.95
CA LEU A 63 -2.95 4.49 -1.47
C LEU A 63 -3.50 3.23 -2.13
N ILE A 64 -3.97 2.28 -1.35
CA ILE A 64 -4.52 1.01 -1.85
C ILE A 64 -5.95 0.88 -1.37
N GLU A 65 -6.83 0.54 -2.31
CA GLU A 65 -8.19 0.12 -2.03
C GLU A 65 -8.39 -1.31 -2.50
N VAL A 66 -8.67 -2.20 -1.55
CA VAL A 66 -8.96 -3.60 -1.81
C VAL A 66 -10.45 -3.82 -1.56
N PRO A 67 -11.22 -4.42 -2.49
CA PRO A 67 -12.62 -4.72 -2.27
C PRO A 67 -12.80 -5.78 -1.19
N LYS A 68 -13.88 -5.68 -0.40
CA LYS A 68 -14.25 -6.69 0.61
C LYS A 68 -14.60 -8.00 -0.10
N LYS A 69 -13.87 -9.08 0.22
CA LYS A 69 -14.12 -10.45 -0.26
C LYS A 69 -14.33 -11.39 0.92
N ARG A 70 -15.26 -12.34 0.78
CA ARG A 70 -15.48 -13.41 1.76
C ARG A 70 -14.44 -14.50 1.55
N GLY A 71 -13.53 -14.66 2.52
CA GLY A 71 -12.46 -15.65 2.45
C GLY A 71 -11.30 -15.26 1.53
N GLY A 72 -10.33 -16.18 1.39
CA GLY A 72 -9.14 -16.00 0.55
C GLY A 72 -7.92 -15.41 1.27
N ASN A 73 -6.82 -15.33 0.52
CA ASN A 73 -5.57 -14.75 0.99
C ASN A 73 -5.72 -13.24 1.18
N PRO A 74 -5.15 -12.67 2.27
CA PRO A 74 -5.14 -11.22 2.44
C PRO A 74 -4.25 -10.57 1.38
N PHE A 75 -4.62 -9.37 0.95
CA PHE A 75 -3.73 -8.55 0.14
C PHE A 75 -2.63 -7.97 1.03
N LYS A 76 -1.38 -7.93 0.55
CA LYS A 76 -0.23 -7.50 1.37
C LYS A 76 0.57 -6.38 0.72
N VAL A 77 0.99 -5.40 1.49
CA VAL A 77 2.12 -4.53 1.12
C VAL A 77 3.31 -4.92 1.97
N LEU A 78 4.40 -5.27 1.29
CA LEU A 78 5.70 -5.54 1.89
C LEU A 78 6.55 -4.31 1.70
N THR A 79 7.18 -3.86 2.77
CA THR A 79 8.13 -2.75 2.81
C THR A 79 9.42 -3.23 3.44
N PRO A 80 10.53 -2.47 3.41
CA PRO A 80 11.75 -2.91 4.10
C PRO A 80 11.54 -3.17 5.60
N GLN A 81 10.65 -2.40 6.26
CA GLN A 81 10.45 -2.46 7.72
C GLN A 81 9.24 -3.31 8.13
N ALA A 82 8.18 -3.37 7.32
CA ALA A 82 6.90 -3.92 7.71
C ALA A 82 6.21 -4.78 6.63
N ILE A 83 5.28 -5.60 7.09
CA ILE A 83 4.28 -6.27 6.26
C ILE A 83 2.92 -5.78 6.76
N ALA A 84 2.14 -5.20 5.86
CA ALA A 84 0.78 -4.78 6.16
C ALA A 84 -0.21 -5.60 5.32
N ALA A 85 -1.18 -6.23 5.97
CA ALA A 85 -2.08 -7.20 5.38
C ALA A 85 -3.54 -6.81 5.64
N VAL A 86 -4.35 -6.91 4.59
CA VAL A 86 -5.74 -6.44 4.61
C VAL A 86 -6.72 -7.44 4.02
N ARG A 87 -7.99 -7.30 4.41
CA ARG A 87 -9.14 -7.96 3.80
C ARG A 87 -10.24 -6.92 3.62
N GLY A 88 -10.23 -6.23 2.48
CA GLY A 88 -11.26 -5.24 2.17
C GLY A 88 -11.08 -3.92 2.92
N THR A 89 -10.11 -3.12 2.51
CA THR A 89 -9.63 -1.95 3.25
C THR A 89 -9.17 -0.86 2.28
N LYS A 90 -9.40 0.42 2.61
CA LYS A 90 -8.73 1.57 2.00
C LYS A 90 -7.69 2.12 2.96
N TRP A 91 -6.43 2.16 2.54
CA TRP A 91 -5.31 2.44 3.43
C TRP A 91 -4.10 2.95 2.66
N ALA A 92 -3.21 3.65 3.36
CA ALA A 92 -2.00 4.21 2.79
C ALA A 92 -0.76 3.61 3.45
N VAL A 93 0.29 3.41 2.67
CA VAL A 93 1.63 3.02 3.12
C VAL A 93 2.62 4.02 2.58
N ASP A 94 3.45 4.57 3.44
CA ASP A 94 4.53 5.48 3.07
C ASP A 94 5.87 4.93 3.56
N VAL A 95 6.85 4.83 2.66
CA VAL A 95 8.23 4.47 2.99
C VAL A 95 9.11 5.70 2.82
N ALA A 96 9.52 6.28 3.94
CA ALA A 96 10.37 7.46 4.02
C ALA A 96 11.31 7.36 5.22
N ASP A 97 12.53 7.90 5.10
CA ASP A 97 13.49 8.02 6.21
C ASP A 97 13.74 6.72 6.99
N ALA A 98 13.91 5.61 6.27
CA ALA A 98 14.06 4.25 6.83
C ALA A 98 12.91 3.80 7.75
N LYS A 99 11.73 4.39 7.60
CA LYS A 99 10.50 4.09 8.34
C LYS A 99 9.38 3.72 7.36
N THR A 100 8.55 2.77 7.78
CA THR A 100 7.27 2.50 7.12
C THR A 100 6.15 3.05 7.97
N SER A 101 5.38 3.98 7.41
CA SER A 101 4.18 4.52 8.02
C SER A 101 2.96 3.87 7.37
N VAL A 102 2.01 3.38 8.17
CA VAL A 102 0.76 2.79 7.69
C VAL A 102 -0.41 3.55 8.28
N PHE A 103 -1.37 3.94 7.46
CA PHE A 103 -2.60 4.65 7.87
C PHE A 103 -3.84 3.97 7.29
N VAL A 104 -4.91 3.90 8.08
CA VAL A 104 -6.18 3.29 7.66
C VAL A 104 -7.23 4.37 7.43
N ALA A 105 -7.76 4.44 6.20
CA ALA A 105 -8.86 5.32 5.87
C ALA A 105 -10.23 4.63 6.09
N ASP A 106 -10.36 3.37 5.67
CA ASP A 106 -11.54 2.53 5.91
C ASP A 106 -11.13 1.06 6.07
N GLY A 107 -11.85 0.31 6.89
CA GLY A 107 -11.59 -1.11 7.15
C GLY A 107 -10.58 -1.33 8.27
N ARG A 108 -9.78 -2.40 8.17
CA ARG A 108 -8.76 -2.76 9.17
C ARG A 108 -7.48 -3.22 8.49
N VAL A 109 -6.33 -2.92 9.10
CA VAL A 109 -5.02 -3.37 8.61
C VAL A 109 -4.29 -4.09 9.72
N GLY A 110 -3.86 -5.33 9.47
CA GLY A 110 -2.87 -5.98 10.31
C GLY A 110 -1.47 -5.56 9.90
N VAL A 111 -0.68 -5.00 10.80
CA VAL A 111 0.70 -4.57 10.54
C VAL A 111 1.64 -5.36 11.42
N SER A 112 2.64 -5.99 10.83
CA SER A 112 3.73 -6.64 11.54
C SER A 112 5.07 -6.13 11.04
N ARG A 113 6.10 -6.28 11.87
CA ARG A 113 7.48 -6.10 11.43
C ARG A 113 7.79 -7.12 10.32
N ARG A 114 8.66 -6.74 9.38
CA ARG A 114 9.14 -7.65 8.33
C ARG A 114 10.07 -8.70 8.90
N ALA A 115 10.98 -8.29 9.79
CA ALA A 115 11.63 -9.21 10.71
C ALA A 115 10.59 -9.75 11.69
N ARG A 116 10.69 -11.03 12.08
CA ARG A 116 9.70 -11.69 12.96
C ARG A 116 9.32 -10.82 14.16
N GLY A 117 8.04 -10.82 14.53
CA GLY A 117 7.55 -10.05 15.67
C GLY A 117 6.03 -10.10 15.80
N ARG A 118 5.50 -9.60 16.92
CA ARG A 118 4.06 -9.47 17.14
C ARG A 118 3.52 -8.30 16.30
N GLY A 119 2.47 -8.56 15.54
CA GLY A 119 1.75 -7.52 14.80
C GLY A 119 0.72 -6.79 15.66
N VAL A 120 0.26 -5.66 15.14
CA VAL A 120 -0.87 -4.88 15.65
C VAL A 120 -1.96 -4.80 14.60
N VAL A 121 -3.18 -4.48 15.00
CA VAL A 121 -4.28 -4.20 14.09
C VAL A 121 -4.64 -2.73 14.24
N LEU A 122 -4.80 -2.05 13.11
CA LEU A 122 -5.20 -0.66 13.00
C LEU A 122 -6.67 -0.57 12.58
N GLU A 123 -7.38 0.40 13.16
CA GLU A 123 -8.74 0.79 12.81
C GLU A 123 -8.77 2.10 12.01
N PRO A 124 -9.92 2.48 11.40
CA PRO A 124 -10.00 3.70 10.59
C PRO A 124 -9.59 4.95 11.37
N GLY A 125 -8.75 5.80 10.79
CA GLY A 125 -8.18 6.98 11.43
C GLY A 125 -6.91 6.71 12.25
N GLU A 126 -6.55 5.45 12.45
CA GLU A 126 -5.30 5.07 13.11
C GLU A 126 -4.16 4.88 12.11
N GLY A 127 -2.95 5.00 12.63
CA GLY A 127 -1.75 4.60 11.94
C GLY A 127 -0.65 4.15 12.89
N VAL A 128 0.38 3.58 12.30
CA VAL A 128 1.58 3.10 13.00
C VAL A 128 2.81 3.47 12.20
N ASP A 129 3.87 3.76 12.94
CA ASP A 129 5.20 4.01 12.42
C ASP A 129 6.08 2.80 12.76
N VAL A 130 6.65 2.14 11.74
CA VAL A 130 7.50 0.96 11.88
C VAL A 130 8.91 1.30 11.46
N GLU A 131 9.81 1.33 12.44
CA GLU A 131 11.25 1.51 12.25
C GLU A 131 11.98 0.17 12.45
N THR A 132 13.27 0.08 12.13
CA THR A 132 14.06 -1.16 12.29
C THR A 132 14.26 -1.59 13.76
N SER A 133 13.96 -0.72 14.73
CA SER A 133 14.11 -0.99 16.17
C SER A 133 13.22 -2.15 16.65
N THR A 134 13.57 -2.79 17.76
CA THR A 134 12.84 -3.96 18.30
C THR A 134 11.68 -3.62 19.24
N GLY A 135 11.35 -2.32 19.37
CA GLY A 135 10.28 -1.85 20.26
C GLY A 135 8.89 -2.34 19.88
N THR A 136 7.93 -2.17 20.80
CA THR A 136 6.52 -2.44 20.53
C THR A 136 5.99 -1.49 19.46
N LEU A 137 5.13 -2.00 18.58
CA LEU A 137 4.46 -1.16 17.59
C LEU A 137 3.39 -0.31 18.29
N GLU A 138 3.54 1.01 18.24
CA GLU A 138 2.62 1.96 18.86
C GLU A 138 1.55 2.39 17.86
N VAL A 139 0.32 1.93 18.07
CA VAL A 139 -0.86 2.39 17.32
C VAL A 139 -1.25 3.77 17.83
N LYS A 140 -1.43 4.73 16.92
CA LYS A 140 -1.84 6.10 17.25
C LYS A 140 -2.96 6.55 16.32
N ARG A 141 -3.92 7.31 16.85
CA ARG A 141 -4.81 8.12 16.01
C ARG A 141 -3.97 9.23 15.36
N TRP A 142 -3.98 9.32 14.04
CA TRP A 142 -3.25 10.39 13.35
C TRP A 142 -4.07 11.68 13.38
N GLY A 143 -3.39 12.81 13.62
CA GLY A 143 -4.01 14.12 13.50
C GLY A 143 -4.32 14.46 12.04
N GLN A 144 -5.40 15.21 11.82
CA GLN A 144 -5.87 15.59 10.47
C GLN A 144 -4.76 16.19 9.57
N PRO A 145 -3.88 17.09 10.05
CA PRO A 145 -2.83 17.66 9.20
C PRO A 145 -1.86 16.62 8.64
N ARG A 146 -1.57 15.55 9.40
CA ARG A 146 -0.69 14.45 8.95
C ARG A 146 -1.39 13.62 7.88
N ILE A 147 -2.69 13.38 8.04
CA ILE A 147 -3.51 12.63 7.08
C ILE A 147 -3.59 13.42 5.77
N ASP A 148 -3.94 14.71 5.84
CA ASP A 148 -4.08 15.58 4.68
C ASP A 148 -2.77 15.70 3.89
N ALA A 149 -1.63 15.85 4.58
CA ALA A 149 -0.32 15.91 3.93
C ALA A 149 0.02 14.62 3.15
N LEU A 150 -0.34 13.45 3.69
CA LEU A 150 -0.15 12.17 3.00
C LEU A 150 -1.12 12.04 1.81
N MET A 151 -2.39 12.37 2.02
CA MET A 151 -3.42 12.26 1.00
C MET A 151 -3.20 13.22 -0.18
N ALA A 152 -2.72 14.44 0.08
CA ALA A 152 -2.37 15.40 -0.96
C ALA A 152 -1.25 14.89 -1.89
N ARG A 153 -0.22 14.21 -1.35
CA ARG A 153 0.83 13.54 -2.15
C ARG A 153 0.26 12.42 -3.03
N LEU A 154 -0.86 11.84 -2.63
CA LEU A 154 -1.58 10.77 -3.30
C LEU A 154 -2.73 11.31 -4.17
N GLY A 155 -2.84 12.62 -4.34
CA GLY A 155 -3.86 13.27 -5.17
C GLY A 155 -5.29 12.99 -4.68
N GLN A 156 -5.47 12.85 -3.36
CA GLN A 156 -6.78 12.69 -2.70
C GLN A 156 -7.22 13.97 -2.01
#